data_AF-G2D978-F1
#
_entry.id   AF-G2D978-F1
#
_cell.length_a   1.000
_cell.length_b   1.000
_cell.length_c   1.000
_cell.angle_alpha   90.00
_cell.angle_beta   90.00
_cell.angle_gamma   90.00
#
_symmetry.space_group_name_H-M   'P 1'
#
loop_
_entity.id
_entity.type
_entity.pdbx_description
1 polymer ?
#
loop_
_entity_poly.entity_id
_entity_poly.type
_entity_poly.pdbx_seq_one_letter_code
_entity_poly.pdbx_strand_id
1 'polypeptide(L)'
;MGCRLPVLTQRRVMGLFRFHSLFGRTLATIALVSVGFQLLTLSVLAFYVLVPLGKRATDDLAAVMVHAMQRWERLPEQERPAFRKILKQNHDLTLVVHRYPPSRQHRFLTLFLFSQAGACPARWR
;
A
#
# COMPACT_ATOMS: atom_id res chain seq x y z
N MET A 1 -23.79 11.26 54.00
CA MET A 1 -24.68 10.97 52.85
C MET A 1 -24.64 12.17 51.93
N GLY A 2 -24.12 12.22 50.71
CA GLY A 2 -23.42 11.30 49.82
C GLY A 2 -23.25 12.08 48.52
N CYS A 3 -22.03 12.52 48.22
CA CYS A 3 -21.65 13.19 46.98
C CYS A 3 -22.08 12.37 45.75
N ARG A 4 -22.76 12.98 44.77
CA ARG A 4 -22.67 12.58 43.36
C ARG A 4 -22.89 13.79 42.45
N LEU A 5 -21.81 14.25 41.82
CA LEU A 5 -21.89 14.90 40.52
C LEU A 5 -22.33 13.85 39.48
N PRO A 6 -23.17 14.21 38.51
CA PRO A 6 -23.11 13.61 37.19
C PRO A 6 -22.33 14.53 36.26
N VAL A 7 -21.04 14.25 36.09
CA VAL A 7 -20.31 14.53 34.84
C VAL A 7 -20.99 13.67 33.77
N LEU A 8 -21.94 14.25 33.04
CA LEU A 8 -22.37 13.69 31.76
C LEU A 8 -21.42 14.21 30.70
N THR A 9 -20.34 13.45 30.54
CA THR A 9 -19.69 13.10 29.26
C THR A 9 -20.58 13.41 28.07
N GLN A 10 -20.48 14.63 27.53
CA GLN A 10 -21.08 14.99 26.26
C GLN A 10 -20.08 14.61 25.16
N ARG A 11 -19.85 13.30 25.04
CA ARG A 11 -19.13 12.70 23.91
C ARG A 11 -20.09 12.63 22.73
N ARG A 12 -20.47 13.79 22.19
CA ARG A 12 -21.42 13.90 21.09
C ARG A 12 -20.69 14.48 19.88
N VAL A 13 -20.16 13.59 19.04
CA VAL A 13 -19.63 13.84 17.69
C VAL A 13 -20.73 14.33 16.71
N MET A 14 -21.86 14.80 17.24
CA MET A 14 -23.10 15.13 16.54
C MET A 14 -23.30 16.65 16.54
N GLY A 15 -22.22 17.36 16.20
CA GLY A 15 -22.21 18.78 15.87
C GLY A 15 -21.70 19.03 14.45
N LEU A 16 -21.64 18.01 13.59
CA LEU A 16 -20.95 18.15 12.30
C LEU A 16 -21.62 19.18 11.38
N PHE A 17 -22.97 19.29 11.38
CA PHE A 17 -23.65 20.25 10.50
C PHE A 17 -25.01 20.69 11.05
N ARG A 18 -25.04 21.71 11.90
CA ARG A 18 -26.27 22.50 12.06
C ARG A 18 -25.97 23.99 12.10
N PHE A 19 -25.47 24.50 10.98
CA PHE A 19 -25.35 25.93 10.72
C PHE A 19 -26.62 26.43 10.04
N HIS A 20 -27.58 26.90 10.84
CA HIS A 20 -28.75 27.61 10.36
C HIS A 20 -28.40 29.10 10.17
N SER A 21 -27.40 29.40 9.32
CA SER A 21 -26.93 30.77 9.03
C SER A 21 -26.12 30.77 7.73
N LEU A 22 -26.09 31.91 7.02
CA LEU A 22 -25.37 32.12 5.74
C LEU A 22 -23.91 31.60 5.77
N PHE A 23 -23.28 31.65 6.94
CA PHE A 23 -21.93 31.13 7.19
C PHE A 23 -21.80 29.62 6.88
N GLY A 24 -22.83 28.83 7.16
CA GLY A 24 -22.86 27.39 6.84
C GLY A 24 -22.83 27.11 5.34
N ARG A 25 -23.50 27.92 4.53
CA ARG A 25 -23.51 27.77 3.06
C ARG A 25 -22.14 28.09 2.45
N THR A 26 -21.47 29.13 2.93
CA THR A 26 -20.12 29.48 2.49
C THR A 26 -19.12 28.41 2.89
N LEU A 27 -19.14 27.96 4.14
CA LEU A 27 -18.28 26.87 4.61
C LEU A 27 -18.52 25.56 3.85
N ALA A 28 -19.79 25.21 3.56
CA ALA A 28 -20.11 24.03 2.78
C ALA A 28 -19.53 24.11 1.37
N THR A 29 -19.56 25.29 0.74
CA THR A 29 -19.00 25.50 -0.61
C THR A 29 -17.48 25.34 -0.60
N ILE A 30 -16.80 25.97 0.35
CA ILE A 30 -15.33 25.85 0.49
C ILE A 30 -14.94 24.39 0.77
N ALA A 31 -15.65 23.72 1.68
CA ALA A 31 -15.41 22.32 1.99
C ALA A 31 -15.62 21.43 0.77
N LEU A 32 -16.69 21.64 0.00
CA LEU A 32 -16.98 20.88 -1.21
C LEU A 32 -15.87 21.03 -2.25
N VAL A 33 -15.44 22.27 -2.54
CA VAL A 33 -14.37 22.55 -3.50
C VAL A 33 -13.03 22.00 -3.00
N SER A 34 -12.73 22.16 -1.71
CA SER A 34 -11.51 21.61 -1.09
C SER A 34 -11.45 20.10 -1.20
N VAL A 35 -12.53 19.40 -0.84
CA VAL A 35 -12.59 17.94 -0.94
C VAL A 35 -12.47 17.49 -2.39
N GLY A 36 -13.15 18.17 -3.32
CA GLY A 36 -13.03 17.91 -4.76
C GLY A 36 -11.58 18.07 -5.24
N PHE A 37 -10.91 19.15 -4.85
CA PHE A 37 -9.51 19.41 -5.19
C PHE A 37 -8.55 18.37 -4.57
N GLN A 38 -8.79 17.96 -3.32
CA GLN A 38 -8.00 16.92 -2.66
C GLN A 38 -8.14 15.57 -3.37
N LEU A 39 -9.36 15.16 -3.73
CA LEU A 39 -9.59 13.92 -4.47
C LEU A 39 -8.93 13.96 -5.86
N LEU A 40 -9.02 15.09 -6.56
CA LEU A 40 -8.35 15.29 -7.84
C LEU A 40 -6.84 15.16 -7.70
N THR A 41 -6.25 15.86 -6.72
CA THR A 41 -4.81 15.83 -6.45
C THR A 41 -4.33 14.43 -6.09
N LEU A 42 -5.06 13.74 -5.20
CA LEU A 42 -4.77 12.36 -4.83
C LEU A 42 -4.85 11.43 -6.03
N SER A 43 -5.84 11.62 -6.91
CA SER A 43 -5.98 10.81 -8.13
C SER A 43 -4.78 11.00 -9.05
N VAL A 44 -4.39 12.25 -9.33
CA VAL A 44 -3.19 12.55 -10.15
C VAL A 44 -1.94 11.93 -9.53
N LEU A 45 -1.73 12.12 -8.23
CA LEU A 45 -0.59 11.54 -7.51
C LEU A 45 -0.61 10.00 -7.59
N ALA A 46 -1.78 9.38 -7.42
CA ALA A 46 -1.92 7.94 -7.49
C ALA A 46 -1.52 7.40 -8.86
N PHE A 47 -2.10 7.97 -9.93
CA PHE A 47 -1.90 7.48 -11.30
C PHE A 47 -0.51 7.79 -11.85
N TYR A 48 0.01 9.00 -11.63
CA TYR A 48 1.25 9.44 -12.26
C TYR A 48 2.49 9.20 -11.41
N VAL A 49 2.35 9.00 -10.10
CA VAL A 49 3.48 8.83 -9.19
C VAL A 49 3.45 7.46 -8.54
N LEU A 50 2.41 7.12 -7.77
CA LEU A 50 2.40 5.87 -7.01
C LEU A 50 2.41 4.61 -7.90
N VAL A 51 1.57 4.55 -8.93
CA VAL A 51 1.53 3.40 -9.85
C VAL A 51 2.88 3.14 -10.54
N PRO A 52 3.49 4.13 -11.23
CA PRO A 52 4.78 3.90 -11.88
C PRO A 52 5.91 3.66 -10.89
N LEU A 53 5.90 4.28 -9.70
CA LEU A 53 6.87 3.98 -8.65
C LEU A 53 6.75 2.55 -8.16
N GLY A 54 5.53 2.06 -7.89
CA GLY A 54 5.30 0.69 -7.45
C GLY A 54 5.75 -0.35 -8.48
N LYS A 55 5.50 -0.07 -9.76
CA LYS A 55 5.98 -0.92 -10.86
C LYS A 55 7.51 -0.98 -10.89
N ARG A 56 8.18 0.18 -10.87
CA ARG A 56 9.65 0.25 -10.87
C ARG A 56 10.28 -0.42 -9.65
N ALA A 57 9.70 -0.25 -8.47
CA ALA A 57 10.19 -0.90 -7.25
C ALA A 57 10.09 -2.43 -7.31
N THR A 58 9.00 -2.94 -7.90
CA THR A 58 8.81 -4.37 -8.08
C THR A 58 9.76 -4.94 -9.13
N ASP A 59 9.98 -4.21 -10.24
CA ASP A 59 10.90 -4.62 -11.30
C ASP A 59 12.35 -4.70 -10.79
N ASP A 60 12.79 -3.76 -9.95
CA ASP A 60 14.12 -3.76 -9.34
C ASP A 60 14.31 -4.95 -8.37
N LEU A 61 13.31 -5.19 -7.51
CA LEU A 61 13.31 -6.35 -6.62
C LEU A 61 13.33 -7.68 -7.42
N ALA A 62 12.57 -7.76 -8.50
CA ALA A 62 12.52 -8.93 -9.36
C ALA A 62 13.89 -9.21 -10.00
N ALA A 63 14.61 -8.16 -10.41
CA ALA A 63 15.96 -8.29 -10.94
C ALA A 63 16.93 -8.90 -9.90
N VAL A 64 16.91 -8.40 -8.66
CA VAL A 64 17.75 -8.96 -7.58
C VAL A 64 17.40 -10.42 -7.29
N MET A 65 16.11 -10.76 -7.26
CA MET A 65 15.65 -12.14 -7.02
C MET A 65 16.12 -13.11 -8.11
N VAL A 66 15.94 -12.74 -9.38
CA VAL A 66 16.36 -13.58 -10.52
C VAL A 66 17.88 -13.76 -10.51
N HIS A 67 18.65 -12.70 -10.22
CA HIS A 67 20.10 -12.81 -10.10
C HIS A 67 20.53 -13.72 -8.95
N ALA A 68 19.88 -13.63 -7.79
CA ALA A 68 20.16 -14.50 -6.64
C ALA A 68 19.87 -15.97 -6.95
N MET A 69 18.77 -16.25 -7.66
CA MET A 69 18.39 -17.60 -8.11
C MET A 69 19.44 -18.19 -9.06
N GLN A 70 19.80 -17.46 -10.12
CA GLN A 70 20.80 -17.91 -11.09
C GLN A 70 22.15 -18.18 -10.43
N ARG A 71 22.52 -17.37 -9.43
CA ARG A 71 23.75 -17.58 -8.67
C ARG A 71 23.64 -18.86 -7.82
N TRP A 72 22.54 -19.07 -7.12
CA TRP A 72 22.30 -20.23 -6.27
C TRP A 72 22.43 -21.57 -7.02
N GLU A 73 21.84 -21.67 -8.22
CA GLU A 73 21.92 -22.88 -9.07
C GLU A 73 23.36 -23.21 -9.50
N ARG A 74 24.20 -22.19 -9.65
CA ARG A 74 25.59 -22.34 -10.10
C ARG A 74 26.59 -22.59 -8.96
N LEU A 75 26.18 -22.50 -7.69
CA LEU A 75 27.09 -22.68 -6.55
C LEU A 75 27.21 -24.16 -6.11
N PRO A 76 28.44 -24.65 -5.85
CA PRO A 76 28.64 -25.92 -5.15
C PRO A 76 28.07 -25.85 -3.72
N GLU A 77 27.62 -26.98 -3.18
CA GLU A 77 26.88 -27.03 -1.91
C GLU A 77 27.63 -26.41 -0.72
N GLN A 78 28.96 -26.49 -0.75
CA GLN A 78 29.87 -25.99 0.29
C GLN A 78 29.88 -24.45 0.39
N GLU A 79 29.62 -23.74 -0.71
CA GLU A 79 29.68 -22.27 -0.77
C GLU A 79 28.31 -21.59 -0.52
N ARG A 80 27.21 -22.34 -0.66
CA ARG A 80 25.83 -21.87 -0.43
C ARG A 80 25.59 -21.22 0.95
N PRO A 81 26.13 -21.71 2.08
CA PRO A 81 25.93 -21.06 3.39
C PRO A 81 26.62 -19.69 3.50
N ALA A 82 27.77 -19.50 2.85
CA ALA A 82 28.46 -18.21 2.82
C ALA A 82 27.66 -17.19 1.99
N PHE A 83 27.16 -17.61 0.82
CA PHE A 83 26.31 -16.77 -0.02
C PHE A 83 25.01 -16.33 0.67
N ARG A 84 24.39 -17.21 1.48
CA ARG A 84 23.21 -16.87 2.29
C ARG A 84 23.47 -15.76 3.30
N LYS A 85 24.67 -15.70 3.89
CA LYS A 85 25.06 -14.61 4.81
C LYS A 85 25.20 -13.29 4.06
N ILE A 86 25.80 -13.32 2.87
CA ILE A 86 25.98 -12.13 2.01
C ILE A 86 24.63 -11.56 1.57
N LEU A 87 23.68 -12.42 1.17
CA LEU A 87 22.31 -12.01 0.82
C LEU A 87 21.59 -11.31 1.98
N LYS A 88 21.72 -11.86 3.19
CA LYS A 88 21.12 -11.27 4.39
C LYS A 88 21.75 -9.94 4.76
N GLN A 89 23.07 -9.80 4.63
CA GLN A 89 23.79 -8.58 5.03
C GLN A 89 23.61 -7.43 4.05
N ASN A 90 23.64 -7.71 2.74
CA ASN A 90 23.68 -6.64 1.73
C ASN A 90 22.30 -6.31 1.15
N HIS A 91 21.37 -7.26 1.16
CA HIS A 91 20.07 -7.10 0.51
C HIS A 91 18.89 -7.36 1.46
N ASP A 92 19.13 -7.65 2.74
CA ASP A 92 18.12 -8.09 3.71
C ASP A 92 17.24 -9.27 3.22
N LEU A 93 17.75 -10.03 2.24
CA LEU A 93 17.05 -11.16 1.64
C LEU A 93 17.37 -12.44 2.43
N THR A 94 16.32 -13.05 2.99
CA THR A 94 16.42 -14.35 3.67
C THR A 94 15.88 -15.46 2.78
N LEU A 95 16.74 -16.41 2.42
CA LEU A 95 16.33 -17.60 1.67
C LEU A 95 15.64 -18.60 2.60
N VAL A 96 14.36 -18.89 2.34
CA VAL A 96 13.57 -19.89 3.07
C VAL A 96 13.35 -21.09 2.16
N VAL A 97 13.65 -22.29 2.66
CA VAL A 97 13.31 -23.53 1.97
C VAL A 97 11.85 -23.86 2.28
N HIS A 98 10.95 -23.64 1.31
CA HIS A 98 9.56 -24.00 1.46
C HIS A 98 9.37 -25.49 1.15
N ARG A 99 9.01 -26.28 2.17
CA ARG A 99 8.89 -27.74 2.06
C ARG A 99 7.48 -28.20 1.62
N TYR A 100 6.55 -27.25 1.44
CA TYR A 100 5.17 -27.49 0.98
C TYR A 100 4.82 -26.51 -0.14
N PRO A 101 4.00 -26.92 -1.13
CA PRO A 101 3.51 -25.98 -2.15
C PRO A 101 2.70 -24.88 -1.47
N PRO A 102 2.90 -23.60 -1.83
CA PRO A 102 2.14 -22.51 -1.22
C PRO A 102 0.65 -22.73 -1.47
N SER A 103 -0.15 -22.75 -0.40
CA SER A 103 -1.59 -22.80 -0.52
C SER A 103 -2.08 -21.54 -1.23
N ARG A 104 -2.97 -21.72 -2.21
CA ARG A 104 -3.42 -20.66 -3.13
C ARG A 104 -4.18 -19.59 -2.33
N GLN A 105 -3.50 -18.51 -1.94
CA GLN A 105 -4.06 -17.48 -1.06
C GLN A 105 -4.77 -16.42 -1.89
N HIS A 106 -6.04 -16.69 -2.22
CA HIS A 106 -6.91 -15.89 -3.10
C HIS A 106 -7.38 -14.54 -2.54
N ARG A 107 -6.79 -14.03 -1.46
CA ARG A 107 -7.37 -12.94 -0.64
C ARG A 107 -6.61 -11.61 -0.76
N PHE A 108 -6.09 -11.29 -1.96
CA PHE A 108 -5.33 -10.05 -2.19
C PHE A 108 -6.05 -9.02 -3.08
N LEU A 109 -7.26 -9.31 -3.61
CA LEU A 109 -7.83 -8.54 -4.71
C LEU A 109 -9.19 -7.89 -4.44
N THR A 110 -9.45 -7.36 -3.24
CA THR A 110 -10.65 -6.50 -3.06
C THR A 110 -10.39 -5.05 -3.48
N LEU A 111 -9.13 -4.60 -3.52
CA LEU A 111 -8.76 -3.23 -3.90
C LEU A 111 -8.08 -3.09 -5.28
N PHE A 112 -7.69 -4.19 -5.94
CA PHE A 112 -6.95 -4.14 -7.21
C PHE A 112 -7.84 -4.10 -8.47
N LEU A 113 -9.16 -4.25 -8.32
CA LEU A 113 -10.12 -4.16 -9.43
C LEU A 113 -10.26 -2.74 -10.02
N PHE A 114 -9.65 -1.71 -9.40
CA PHE A 114 -9.68 -0.34 -9.91
C PHE A 114 -8.68 -0.06 -11.05
N SER A 115 -7.65 -0.90 -11.25
CA SER A 115 -6.53 -0.59 -12.19
C SER A 115 -6.59 -1.34 -13.54
N GLN A 116 -7.49 -2.30 -13.71
CA GLN A 116 -7.53 -3.17 -14.90
C GLN A 116 -8.38 -2.63 -16.08
N ALA A 117 -8.66 -1.32 -16.13
CA ALA A 117 -9.36 -0.71 -17.27
C ALA A 117 -8.43 0.01 -18.27
N GLY A 118 -7.13 0.14 -18.00
CA GLY A 118 -6.27 1.07 -18.74
C GLY A 118 -5.11 0.50 -19.57
N ALA A 119 -4.61 -0.72 -19.34
CA ALA A 119 -3.34 -1.11 -19.96
C ALA A 119 -3.16 -2.61 -20.18
N CYS A 120 -3.70 -3.11 -21.29
CA CYS A 120 -3.06 -4.18 -22.07
C CYS A 120 -3.35 -3.89 -23.55
N PRO A 121 -2.32 -3.67 -24.39
CA PRO A 121 -1.56 -4.81 -24.88
C PRO A 121 -0.05 -4.51 -24.97
N ALA A 122 0.76 -5.14 -24.11
CA ALA A 122 2.19 -5.27 -24.36
C ALA A 122 2.48 -6.69 -24.83
N ARG A 123 2.64 -6.79 -26.14
CA ARG A 123 3.05 -7.95 -26.93
C ARG A 123 4.49 -8.32 -26.54
N TRP A 124 4.69 -9.40 -25.80
CA TRP A 124 6.02 -9.95 -25.51
C TRP A 124 6.55 -10.64 -26.77
N ARG A 125 7.65 -10.09 -27.31
CA ARG A 125 8.47 -10.70 -28.35
C ARG A 125 9.84 -11.01 -27.75
#